data_AF-A0A941S4S9-F1
#
_entry.id   AF-A0A941S4S9-F1
#
_cell.length_a   1.000
_cell.length_b   1.000
_cell.length_c   1.000
_cell.angle_alpha   90.00
_cell.angle_beta   90.00
_cell.angle_gamma   90.00
#
_symmetry.space_group_name_H-M   'P 1'
#
loop_
_entity.id
_entity.type
_entity.pdbx_description
1 polymer ?
#
loop_
_entity_poly.entity_id
_entity_poly.type
_entity_poly.pdbx_seq_one_letter_code
_entity_poly.pdbx_strand_id
1 'polypeptide(L)'
;MSGREIEPLAYRVRPMAGECFESWLDRLAARHETTRKALFGYLGIKTALADRDLASSAANASDSHKAMVARLAWATGLPEKVILRTFVGCPSSDLLPAALRSIGCAQCWLDWLEGDAPWRIERSWILRVTLRCARHDLLLTDLGGIRALGRSPAARRQLEEMVVRTRAQMAQFTFIKTRLAWNSLVSRAQIRGSGTNPYILSRYTAALVGNRFHFAPMRHLLLAALHCGDVSLAERMEQIFRFTARPVREAVKRAPRGSPPALSDLVAAIARLSRRRIDRTRGRLEAAWQHMERARRDYPAKHAAHLRRGQRAALARAVRDRYAAEISSASWSPLAPLRGFQDALFYLKQCGMADDVLPTAAGRTDPWEDCLEDAEALRARLAKRFNHSAFRIVLDLPVHAFSFDPFERESSRSISAMAASNSANLSSARGPGSSSGADT
;
A
#
# COMPACT_ATOMS: atom_id res chain seq x y z
N MET A 1 47.48 -21.49 -40.25
CA MET A 1 47.28 -20.70 -39.02
C MET A 1 47.63 -21.61 -37.85
N SER A 2 48.73 -21.37 -37.13
CA SER A 2 49.05 -22.19 -35.95
C SER A 2 47.96 -21.97 -34.91
N GLY A 3 47.27 -23.06 -34.55
CA GLY A 3 46.22 -23.02 -33.55
C GLY A 3 46.84 -22.79 -32.20
N ARG A 4 46.85 -21.56 -31.70
CA ARG A 4 47.00 -21.33 -30.26
C ARG A 4 45.91 -22.13 -29.56
N GLU A 5 46.29 -23.07 -28.71
CA GLU A 5 45.34 -23.72 -27.80
C GLU A 5 44.65 -22.62 -27.00
N ILE A 6 43.32 -22.56 -27.12
CA ILE A 6 42.54 -21.58 -26.38
C ILE A 6 42.47 -22.12 -24.95
N GLU A 7 43.01 -21.35 -24.01
CA GLU A 7 42.97 -21.66 -22.58
C GLU A 7 41.71 -21.08 -21.92
N PRO A 8 41.27 -21.64 -20.78
CA PRO A 8 40.25 -21.02 -19.94
C PRO A 8 40.67 -19.62 -19.47
N LEU A 9 39.69 -18.78 -19.16
CA LEU A 9 39.96 -17.42 -18.70
C LEU A 9 40.63 -17.43 -17.32
N ALA A 10 41.72 -16.67 -17.17
CA ALA A 10 42.46 -16.50 -15.93
C ALA A 10 41.55 -16.04 -14.77
N TYR A 11 40.73 -15.01 -14.99
CA TYR A 11 39.72 -14.54 -14.04
C TYR A 11 38.34 -15.10 -14.36
N ARG A 12 37.79 -15.87 -13.42
CA ARG A 12 36.47 -16.50 -13.49
C ARG A 12 35.43 -15.65 -12.77
N VAL A 13 34.92 -14.62 -13.45
CA VAL A 13 33.89 -13.74 -12.88
C VAL A 13 32.53 -14.42 -12.92
N ARG A 14 31.92 -14.65 -11.76
CA ARG A 14 30.57 -15.24 -11.65
C ARG A 14 29.48 -14.18 -11.82
N PRO A 15 28.37 -14.48 -12.54
CA PRO A 15 27.20 -13.63 -12.53
C PRO A 15 26.58 -13.52 -11.13
N MET A 16 26.12 -12.33 -10.77
CA MET A 16 25.41 -12.11 -9.52
C MET A 16 23.92 -12.48 -9.64
N ALA A 17 23.27 -12.74 -8.50
CA ALA A 17 21.84 -13.02 -8.48
C ALA A 17 21.07 -11.82 -9.06
N GLY A 18 20.26 -12.10 -10.10
CA GLY A 18 19.44 -11.08 -10.77
C GLY A 18 20.17 -10.24 -11.82
N GLU A 19 21.49 -10.33 -11.93
CA GLU A 19 22.30 -9.61 -12.93
C GLU A 19 21.91 -9.98 -14.37
N CYS A 20 21.85 -8.98 -15.25
CA CYS A 20 21.62 -9.21 -16.67
C CYS A 20 22.90 -9.67 -17.40
N PHE A 21 22.73 -10.46 -18.46
CA PHE A 21 23.85 -11.08 -19.19
C PHE A 21 24.89 -10.05 -19.65
N GLU A 22 24.45 -8.91 -20.18
CA GLU A 22 25.35 -7.85 -20.66
C GLU A 22 26.14 -7.17 -19.53
N SER A 23 25.53 -6.95 -18.36
CA SER A 23 26.22 -6.43 -17.17
C SER A 23 27.32 -7.38 -16.71
N TRP A 24 27.00 -8.68 -16.67
CA TRP A 24 27.97 -9.70 -16.31
C TRP A 24 29.10 -9.78 -17.34
N LEU A 25 28.77 -9.76 -18.63
CA LEU A 25 29.74 -9.83 -19.72
C LEU A 25 30.66 -8.61 -19.73
N ASP A 26 30.14 -7.41 -19.45
CA ASP A 26 30.94 -6.19 -19.27
C ASP A 26 31.93 -6.33 -18.11
N ARG A 27 31.47 -6.85 -16.96
CA ARG A 27 32.33 -7.11 -15.80
C ARG A 27 33.40 -8.15 -16.10
N LEU A 28 33.05 -9.21 -16.82
CA LEU A 28 33.99 -10.24 -17.23
C LEU A 28 35.05 -9.64 -18.17
N ALA A 29 34.65 -8.92 -19.23
CA ALA A 29 35.59 -8.30 -20.16
C ALA A 29 36.46 -7.24 -19.47
N ALA A 30 35.89 -6.39 -18.62
CA ALA A 30 36.63 -5.38 -17.87
C ALA A 30 37.66 -5.99 -16.91
N ARG A 31 37.35 -7.15 -16.31
CA ARG A 31 38.30 -7.85 -15.43
C ARG A 31 39.53 -8.38 -16.18
N HIS A 32 39.41 -8.59 -17.48
CA HIS A 32 40.50 -8.97 -18.40
C HIS A 32 41.01 -7.77 -19.21
N GLU A 33 40.66 -6.55 -18.83
CA GLU A 33 41.09 -5.30 -19.49
C GLU A 33 40.84 -5.31 -21.01
N THR A 34 39.73 -5.92 -21.42
CA THR A 34 39.43 -6.15 -22.83
C THR A 34 37.99 -5.75 -23.18
N THR A 35 37.66 -5.84 -24.47
CA THR A 35 36.31 -5.59 -24.98
C THR A 35 35.53 -6.91 -25.15
N ARG A 36 34.19 -6.84 -25.19
CA ARG A 36 33.36 -8.02 -25.51
C ARG A 36 33.79 -8.70 -26.81
N LYS A 37 34.10 -7.89 -27.83
CA LYS A 37 34.49 -8.37 -29.16
C LYS A 37 35.84 -9.10 -29.13
N ALA A 38 36.82 -8.53 -28.43
CA ALA A 38 38.13 -9.16 -28.27
C ALA A 38 38.05 -10.43 -27.40
N LEU A 39 37.26 -10.41 -26.32
CA LEU A 39 36.96 -11.59 -25.51
C LEU A 39 36.34 -12.71 -26.35
N PHE A 40 35.35 -12.40 -27.17
CA PHE A 40 34.73 -13.37 -28.07
C PHE A 40 35.73 -13.91 -29.09
N GLY A 41 36.56 -13.04 -29.69
CA GLY A 41 37.61 -13.44 -30.61
C GLY A 41 38.60 -14.42 -29.99
N TYR A 42 39.08 -14.14 -28.77
CA TYR A 42 39.96 -15.03 -28.01
C TYR A 42 39.32 -16.39 -27.75
N LEU A 43 38.03 -16.41 -27.37
CA LEU A 43 37.30 -17.64 -27.08
C LEU A 43 36.85 -18.41 -28.32
N GLY A 44 37.12 -17.92 -29.53
CA GLY A 44 36.61 -18.52 -30.78
C GLY A 44 35.10 -18.39 -30.95
N ILE A 45 34.47 -17.46 -30.23
CA ILE A 45 33.06 -17.10 -30.38
C ILE A 45 32.94 -16.11 -31.55
N LYS A 46 31.90 -16.25 -32.37
CA LYS A 46 31.65 -15.34 -33.49
C LYS A 46 31.58 -13.88 -33.00
N THR A 47 32.57 -13.08 -33.38
CA THR A 47 32.74 -11.69 -32.90
C THR A 47 31.56 -10.78 -33.23
N ALA A 48 30.86 -11.04 -34.34
CA ALA A 48 29.63 -10.34 -34.71
C ALA A 48 28.48 -10.49 -33.69
N LEU A 49 28.55 -11.45 -32.76
CA LEU A 49 27.60 -11.55 -31.65
C LEU A 49 27.81 -10.43 -30.61
N ALA A 50 29.02 -9.90 -30.47
CA ALA A 50 29.31 -8.83 -29.51
C ALA A 50 28.56 -7.52 -29.82
N ASP A 51 28.19 -7.32 -31.09
CA ASP A 51 27.47 -6.15 -31.59
C ASP A 51 25.94 -6.35 -31.55
N ARG A 52 25.45 -7.52 -31.09
CA ARG A 52 24.02 -7.84 -30.99
C ARG A 52 23.49 -7.60 -29.58
N ASP A 53 22.19 -7.40 -29.49
CA ASP A 53 21.46 -7.45 -28.24
C ASP A 53 21.33 -8.90 -27.77
N LEU A 54 22.16 -9.28 -26.79
CA LEU A 54 22.23 -10.62 -26.22
C LEU A 54 21.42 -10.77 -24.93
N ALA A 55 20.61 -9.79 -24.53
CA ALA A 55 19.94 -9.86 -23.23
C ALA A 55 18.68 -10.74 -23.22
N SER A 56 18.04 -10.90 -24.36
CA SER A 56 16.81 -11.70 -24.52
C SER A 56 17.13 -13.17 -24.74
N SER A 57 16.48 -14.05 -23.97
CA SER A 57 16.53 -15.49 -24.24
C SER A 57 15.58 -15.94 -25.35
N ALA A 58 14.63 -15.09 -25.76
CA ALA A 58 13.75 -15.40 -26.89
C ALA A 58 14.50 -15.34 -28.24
N ALA A 59 15.66 -14.67 -28.27
CA ALA A 59 16.60 -14.69 -29.39
C ALA A 59 17.47 -15.98 -29.44
N ASN A 60 17.38 -16.87 -28.44
CA ASN A 60 18.29 -18.01 -28.23
C ASN A 60 18.03 -19.23 -29.11
N ALA A 61 17.11 -19.15 -30.07
CA ALA A 61 16.81 -20.26 -30.96
C ALA A 61 17.98 -20.62 -31.90
N SER A 62 18.95 -19.72 -32.11
CA SER A 62 20.08 -19.97 -33.00
C SER A 62 21.18 -20.84 -32.37
N ASP A 63 21.76 -21.74 -33.17
CA ASP A 63 22.89 -22.58 -32.74
C ASP A 63 24.12 -21.76 -32.32
N SER A 64 24.32 -20.59 -32.95
CA SER A 64 25.37 -19.65 -32.55
C SER A 64 25.22 -19.15 -31.11
N HIS A 65 23.99 -18.99 -30.62
CA HIS A 65 23.75 -18.56 -29.24
C HIS A 65 24.06 -19.68 -28.23
N LYS A 66 23.64 -20.91 -28.54
CA LYS A 66 23.94 -22.09 -27.70
C LYS A 66 25.44 -22.33 -27.61
N ALA A 67 26.15 -22.28 -28.75
CA ALA A 67 27.60 -22.41 -28.81
C ALA A 67 28.32 -21.32 -27.99
N MET A 68 27.84 -20.07 -28.05
CA MET A 68 28.36 -18.98 -27.22
C MET A 68 28.22 -19.27 -25.72
N VAL A 69 27.04 -19.71 -25.27
CA VAL A 69 26.81 -20.03 -23.85
C VAL A 69 27.70 -21.17 -23.39
N ALA A 70 27.77 -22.27 -24.14
CA ALA A 70 28.63 -23.40 -23.83
C ALA A 70 30.11 -22.99 -23.77
N ARG A 71 30.56 -22.14 -24.71
CA ARG A 71 31.94 -21.66 -24.74
C ARG A 71 32.28 -20.75 -23.56
N LEU A 72 31.38 -19.85 -23.20
CA LEU A 72 31.53 -19.00 -22.01
C LEU A 72 31.49 -19.82 -20.71
N ALA A 73 30.63 -20.83 -20.63
CA ALA A 73 30.52 -21.75 -19.50
C ALA A 73 31.84 -22.50 -19.28
N TRP A 74 32.39 -23.11 -20.34
CA TRP A 74 33.71 -23.74 -20.31
C TRP A 74 34.81 -22.76 -19.90
N ALA A 75 34.86 -21.59 -20.54
CA ALA A 75 35.94 -20.62 -20.33
C ALA A 75 35.96 -20.05 -18.90
N THR A 76 34.80 -19.95 -18.26
CA THR A 76 34.65 -19.44 -16.89
C THR A 76 34.57 -20.54 -15.83
N GLY A 77 34.52 -21.82 -16.23
CA GLY A 77 34.28 -22.95 -15.33
C GLY A 77 32.92 -22.90 -14.64
N LEU A 78 31.92 -22.27 -15.26
CA LEU A 78 30.57 -22.12 -14.71
C LEU A 78 29.60 -23.10 -15.39
N PRO A 79 28.61 -23.65 -14.67
CA PRO A 79 27.53 -24.39 -15.31
C PRO A 79 26.73 -23.50 -16.26
N GLU A 80 26.38 -23.99 -17.45
CA GLU A 80 25.58 -23.24 -18.45
C GLU A 80 24.29 -22.66 -17.85
N LYS A 81 23.63 -23.40 -16.96
CA LYS A 81 22.41 -22.95 -16.26
C LYS A 81 22.60 -21.65 -15.47
N VAL A 82 23.82 -21.35 -15.01
CA VAL A 82 24.12 -20.10 -14.29
C VAL A 82 24.14 -18.93 -15.27
N ILE A 83 24.72 -19.12 -16.46
CA ILE A 83 24.74 -18.12 -17.53
C ILE A 83 23.34 -17.96 -18.12
N LEU A 84 22.61 -19.05 -18.36
CA LEU A 84 21.24 -19.00 -18.88
C LEU A 84 20.28 -18.19 -17.97
N ARG A 85 20.53 -18.16 -16.65
CA ARG A 85 19.74 -17.38 -15.70
C ARG A 85 19.96 -15.87 -15.81
N THR A 86 20.98 -15.38 -16.50
CA THR A 86 21.23 -13.94 -16.67
C THR A 86 20.44 -13.33 -17.84
N PHE A 87 19.84 -14.16 -18.69
CA PHE A 87 18.98 -13.70 -19.78
C PHE A 87 17.56 -13.39 -19.29
N VAL A 88 16.82 -12.61 -20.09
CA VAL A 88 15.42 -12.25 -19.87
C VAL A 88 14.53 -13.01 -20.85
N GLY A 89 13.45 -13.61 -20.36
CA GLY A 89 12.58 -14.48 -21.16
C GLY A 89 11.69 -13.83 -22.24
N CYS A 90 11.63 -12.50 -22.33
CA CYS A 90 10.80 -11.79 -23.30
C CYS A 90 11.57 -11.42 -24.57
N PRO A 91 10.89 -11.13 -25.70
CA PRO A 91 11.54 -10.68 -26.93
C PRO A 91 12.28 -9.35 -26.74
N SER A 92 13.30 -9.09 -27.56
CA SER A 92 14.09 -7.85 -27.51
C SER A 92 13.25 -6.57 -27.68
N SER A 93 12.07 -6.66 -28.31
CA SER A 93 11.11 -5.55 -28.43
C SER A 93 10.61 -5.03 -27.07
N ASP A 94 10.63 -5.87 -26.05
CA ASP A 94 10.12 -5.58 -24.71
C ASP A 94 11.23 -5.04 -23.79
N LEU A 95 12.48 -5.12 -24.25
CA LEU A 95 13.65 -4.61 -23.56
C LEU A 95 13.92 -3.16 -23.94
N LEU A 96 14.57 -2.44 -23.04
CA LEU A 96 15.16 -1.15 -23.35
C LEU A 96 16.20 -1.32 -24.47
N PRO A 97 16.32 -0.35 -25.39
CA PRO A 97 17.44 -0.32 -26.33
C PRO A 97 18.77 -0.47 -25.59
N ALA A 98 19.72 -1.22 -26.16
CA ALA A 98 21.00 -1.53 -25.51
C ALA A 98 21.73 -0.27 -25.00
N ALA A 99 21.74 0.81 -25.78
CA ALA A 99 22.33 2.10 -25.43
C ALA A 99 21.72 2.77 -24.17
N LEU A 100 20.52 2.35 -23.77
CA LEU A 100 19.76 2.93 -22.64
C LEU A 100 19.71 2.00 -21.42
N ARG A 101 20.48 0.91 -21.40
CA ARG A 101 20.54 -0.07 -20.29
C ARG A 101 21.47 0.36 -19.15
N SER A 102 21.67 1.65 -18.98
CA SER A 102 22.26 2.28 -17.80
C SER A 102 21.22 2.62 -16.72
N ILE A 103 19.94 2.36 -16.99
CA ILE A 103 18.85 2.60 -16.04
C ILE A 103 18.94 1.62 -14.86
N GLY A 104 18.85 2.16 -13.64
CA GLY A 104 18.90 1.37 -12.43
C GLY A 104 18.44 2.11 -11.18
N CYS A 105 18.71 1.51 -10.02
CA CYS A 105 18.34 2.09 -8.73
C CYS A 105 19.57 2.74 -8.07
N ALA A 106 19.51 4.06 -7.87
CA ALA A 106 20.59 4.79 -7.19
C ALA A 106 20.86 4.26 -5.77
N GLN A 107 19.81 3.89 -5.02
CA GLN A 107 19.99 3.31 -3.68
C GLN A 107 20.67 1.93 -3.73
N CYS A 108 20.38 1.08 -4.73
CA CYS A 108 21.12 -0.19 -4.89
C CYS A 108 22.61 0.06 -5.14
N TRP A 109 22.95 1.01 -6.01
CA TRP A 109 24.35 1.32 -6.30
C TRP A 109 25.07 1.94 -5.10
N LEU A 110 24.36 2.73 -4.29
CA LEU A 110 24.88 3.25 -3.02
C LEU A 110 25.14 2.11 -2.02
N ASP A 111 24.16 1.25 -1.78
CA ASP A 111 24.32 0.07 -0.90
C ASP A 111 25.47 -0.84 -1.35
N TRP A 112 25.64 -1.04 -2.65
CA TRP A 112 26.74 -1.83 -3.20
C TRP A 112 28.08 -1.11 -3.08
N LEU A 113 28.10 0.21 -3.27
CA LEU A 113 29.31 1.01 -3.07
C LEU A 113 29.81 0.86 -1.62
N GLU A 114 28.89 0.99 -0.64
CA GLU A 114 29.18 0.87 0.79
C GLU A 114 29.54 -0.56 1.22
N GLY A 115 28.88 -1.57 0.64
CA GLY A 115 29.14 -2.98 0.94
C GLY A 115 30.27 -3.63 0.14
N ASP A 116 31.14 -2.85 -0.47
CA ASP A 116 32.19 -3.27 -1.41
C ASP A 116 31.73 -4.23 -2.55
N ALA A 117 30.44 -4.19 -2.90
CA ALA A 117 29.89 -5.03 -3.95
C ALA A 117 30.04 -4.36 -5.32
N PRO A 118 30.30 -5.13 -6.40
CA PRO A 118 30.39 -4.57 -7.73
C PRO A 118 29.03 -4.04 -8.19
N TRP A 119 29.05 -2.89 -8.85
CA TRP A 119 27.88 -2.37 -9.55
C TRP A 119 27.49 -3.29 -10.71
N ARG A 120 26.17 -3.37 -10.91
CA ARG A 120 25.56 -4.21 -11.94
C ARG A 120 24.23 -3.62 -12.39
N ILE A 121 23.74 -4.14 -13.51
CA ILE A 121 22.38 -3.91 -13.98
C ILE A 121 21.56 -5.18 -13.77
N GLU A 122 20.42 -5.06 -13.10
CA GLU A 122 19.51 -6.17 -12.87
C GLU A 122 18.68 -6.46 -14.13
N ARG A 123 18.35 -7.73 -14.37
CA ARG A 123 17.47 -8.18 -15.47
C ARG A 123 16.12 -7.48 -15.50
N SER A 124 15.58 -7.17 -14.32
CA SER A 124 14.31 -6.45 -14.21
C SER A 124 14.43 -5.00 -14.69
N TRP A 125 15.60 -4.37 -14.58
CA TRP A 125 15.77 -2.96 -14.89
C TRP A 125 15.82 -2.68 -16.40
N ILE A 126 16.24 -3.68 -17.18
CA ILE A 126 16.33 -3.55 -18.64
C ILE A 126 14.99 -3.74 -19.37
N LEU A 127 13.89 -3.98 -18.65
CA LEU A 127 12.56 -4.06 -19.25
C LEU A 127 11.98 -2.65 -19.51
N ARG A 128 11.26 -2.48 -20.61
CA ARG A 128 10.52 -1.24 -20.90
C ARG A 128 9.42 -0.93 -19.90
N VAL A 129 8.88 -1.98 -19.28
CA VAL A 129 7.75 -1.88 -18.38
C VAL A 129 8.18 -1.50 -16.96
N THR A 130 9.39 -1.86 -16.52
CA THR A 130 9.76 -1.72 -15.10
C THR A 130 9.87 -0.27 -14.69
N LEU A 131 9.06 0.09 -13.68
CA LEU A 131 9.00 1.43 -13.13
C LEU A 131 10.01 1.65 -11.99
N ARG A 132 10.07 0.69 -11.06
CA ARG A 132 10.70 0.86 -9.74
C ARG A 132 11.53 -0.35 -9.34
N CYS A 133 12.51 -0.09 -8.50
CA CYS A 133 13.29 -1.11 -7.84
C CYS A 133 12.42 -1.92 -6.88
N ALA A 134 12.45 -3.26 -6.99
CA ALA A 134 11.69 -4.13 -6.08
C ALA A 134 12.21 -4.09 -4.64
N ARG A 135 13.49 -3.75 -4.42
CA ARG A 135 14.13 -3.72 -3.09
C ARG A 135 13.86 -2.42 -2.34
N HIS A 136 14.07 -1.29 -3.00
CA HIS A 136 14.05 0.03 -2.35
C HIS A 136 12.80 0.85 -2.65
N ASP A 137 11.89 0.30 -3.45
CA ASP A 137 10.70 0.98 -3.95
C ASP A 137 10.97 2.36 -4.59
N LEU A 138 12.15 2.52 -5.19
CA LEU A 138 12.59 3.77 -5.81
C LEU A 138 12.43 3.70 -7.34
N LEU A 139 12.02 4.78 -7.98
CA LEU A 139 11.99 4.85 -9.46
C LEU A 139 13.37 4.53 -10.04
N LEU A 140 13.38 3.79 -11.15
CA LEU A 140 14.62 3.52 -11.86
C LEU A 140 15.01 4.73 -12.71
N THR A 141 16.22 5.24 -12.52
CA THR A 141 16.76 6.42 -13.21
C THR A 141 18.00 6.05 -14.01
N ASP A 142 18.41 6.91 -14.95
CA ASP A 142 19.66 6.71 -15.68
C ASP A 142 20.87 6.91 -14.75
N LEU A 143 21.76 5.90 -14.71
CA LEU A 143 22.99 5.89 -13.91
C LEU A 143 24.27 5.98 -14.79
N GLY A 144 24.12 6.22 -16.10
CA GLY A 144 25.24 6.22 -17.05
C GLY A 144 26.34 7.22 -16.68
N GLY A 145 25.96 8.44 -16.28
CA GLY A 145 26.91 9.46 -15.83
C GLY A 145 27.68 9.06 -14.55
N ILE A 146 27.06 8.29 -13.67
CA ILE A 146 27.69 7.81 -12.43
C ILE A 146 28.68 6.69 -12.72
N ARG A 147 28.37 5.81 -13.68
CA ARG A 147 29.27 4.72 -14.11
C ARG A 147 30.64 5.26 -14.55
N ALA A 148 30.67 6.41 -15.22
CA ALA A 148 31.91 7.05 -15.68
C ALA A 148 32.79 7.59 -14.54
N LEU A 149 32.20 7.95 -13.39
CA LEU A 149 32.94 8.45 -12.22
C LEU A 149 33.64 7.35 -11.43
N GLY A 150 33.38 6.08 -11.75
CA GLY A 150 33.86 4.93 -11.01
C GLY A 150 33.42 4.94 -9.54
N ARG A 151 34.08 4.13 -8.71
CA ARG A 151 33.77 4.00 -7.27
C ARG A 151 34.43 5.12 -6.45
N SER A 152 34.16 6.37 -6.80
CA SER A 152 34.76 7.57 -6.19
C SER A 152 33.85 8.24 -5.15
N PRO A 153 34.39 9.11 -4.27
CA PRO A 153 33.57 9.94 -3.39
C PRO A 153 32.58 10.84 -4.15
N ALA A 154 32.93 11.27 -5.37
CA ALA A 154 32.03 12.03 -6.23
C ALA A 154 30.82 11.19 -6.67
N ALA A 155 31.03 9.92 -7.03
CA ALA A 155 29.94 9.02 -7.35
C ALA A 155 29.02 8.76 -6.15
N ARG A 156 29.58 8.61 -4.94
CA ARG A 156 28.79 8.50 -3.69
C ARG A 156 27.85 9.69 -3.52
N ARG A 157 28.37 10.92 -3.57
CA ARG A 157 27.57 12.15 -3.43
C ARG A 157 26.47 12.23 -4.48
N GLN A 158 26.78 11.93 -5.75
CA GLN A 158 25.78 11.93 -6.81
C GLN A 158 24.68 10.88 -6.59
N LEU A 159 25.02 9.68 -6.11
CA LEU A 159 24.04 8.66 -5.76
C LEU A 159 23.13 9.12 -4.62
N GLU A 160 23.70 9.69 -3.55
CA GLU A 160 22.95 10.24 -2.41
C GLU A 160 21.97 11.35 -2.86
N GLU A 161 22.46 12.32 -3.63
CA GLU A 161 21.62 13.39 -4.20
C GLU A 161 20.51 12.83 -5.10
N MET A 162 20.82 11.83 -5.92
CA MET A 162 19.85 11.21 -6.81
C MET A 162 18.79 10.43 -6.04
N VAL A 163 19.15 9.76 -4.95
CA VAL A 163 18.19 9.10 -4.07
C VAL A 163 17.22 10.12 -3.48
N VAL A 164 17.73 11.21 -2.91
CA VAL A 164 16.90 12.28 -2.32
C VAL A 164 15.97 12.88 -3.37
N ARG A 165 16.53 13.25 -4.54
CA ARG A 165 15.79 13.84 -5.66
C ARG A 165 14.69 12.92 -6.16
N THR A 166 14.98 11.64 -6.35
CA THR A 166 14.01 10.66 -6.85
C THR A 166 12.89 10.43 -5.83
N ARG A 167 13.19 10.37 -4.52
CA ARG A 167 12.16 10.31 -3.47
C ARG A 167 11.25 11.55 -3.50
N ALA A 168 11.84 12.74 -3.62
CA ALA A 168 11.09 13.99 -3.72
C ALA A 168 10.21 14.03 -4.98
N GLN A 169 10.69 13.54 -6.12
CA GLN A 169 9.91 13.40 -7.35
C GLN A 169 8.78 12.39 -7.18
N MET A 170 9.03 11.21 -6.60
CA MET A 170 8.02 10.20 -6.31
C MET A 170 6.91 10.71 -5.40
N ALA A 171 7.26 11.52 -4.41
CA ALA A 171 6.32 12.15 -3.50
C ALA A 171 5.32 13.09 -4.21
N GLN A 172 5.55 13.45 -5.48
CA GLN A 172 4.61 14.23 -6.31
C GLN A 172 3.53 13.36 -6.96
N PHE A 173 3.70 12.04 -6.99
CA PHE A 173 2.78 11.08 -7.60
C PHE A 173 1.86 10.39 -6.57
N THR A 174 0.61 10.11 -6.95
CA THR A 174 -0.33 9.29 -6.17
C THR A 174 -0.56 7.99 -6.93
N PHE A 175 0.24 6.98 -6.61
CA PHE A 175 0.24 5.71 -7.33
C PHE A 175 -1.00 4.88 -7.02
N ILE A 176 -1.56 4.25 -8.07
CA ILE A 176 -2.62 3.27 -7.91
C ILE A 176 -1.98 1.92 -7.56
N LYS A 177 -2.27 1.40 -6.36
CA LYS A 177 -1.73 0.12 -5.86
C LYS A 177 -1.89 -1.02 -6.86
N THR A 178 -3.06 -1.14 -7.49
CA THR A 178 -3.36 -2.16 -8.49
C THR A 178 -2.44 -2.08 -9.72
N ARG A 179 -2.14 -0.88 -10.22
CA ARG A 179 -1.22 -0.71 -11.37
C ARG A 179 0.22 -1.07 -10.99
N LEU A 180 0.66 -0.73 -9.78
CA LEU A 180 1.98 -1.14 -9.29
C LEU A 180 2.10 -2.66 -9.13
N ALA A 181 1.02 -3.31 -8.68
CA ALA A 181 0.96 -4.77 -8.60
C ALA A 181 1.02 -5.41 -10.00
N TRP A 182 0.28 -4.88 -10.97
CA TRP A 182 0.35 -5.31 -12.37
C TRP A 182 1.75 -5.12 -12.96
N ASN A 183 2.37 -3.97 -12.76
CA ASN A 183 3.75 -3.71 -13.20
C ASN A 183 4.72 -4.79 -12.69
N SER A 184 4.60 -5.14 -11.42
CA SER A 184 5.42 -6.17 -10.77
C SER A 184 5.12 -7.58 -11.28
N LEU A 185 3.85 -7.87 -11.62
CA LEU A 185 3.43 -9.15 -12.21
C LEU A 185 4.00 -9.30 -13.63
N VAL A 186 3.79 -8.28 -14.48
CA VAL A 186 4.25 -8.24 -15.88
C VAL A 186 5.77 -8.36 -15.94
N SER A 187 6.49 -7.59 -15.12
CA SER A 187 7.96 -7.63 -15.08
C SER A 187 8.47 -9.03 -14.74
N ARG A 188 7.88 -9.69 -13.74
CA ARG A 188 8.24 -11.07 -13.35
C ARG A 188 7.92 -12.09 -14.45
N ALA A 189 6.79 -11.92 -15.15
CA ALA A 189 6.42 -12.78 -16.25
C ALA A 189 7.39 -12.66 -17.43
N GLN A 190 7.74 -11.43 -17.82
CA GLN A 190 8.73 -11.16 -18.87
C GLN A 190 10.12 -11.70 -18.52
N ILE A 191 10.58 -11.58 -17.27
CA ILE A 191 11.85 -12.18 -16.82
C ILE A 191 11.86 -13.69 -17.01
N ARG A 192 10.73 -14.37 -16.71
CA ARG A 192 10.61 -15.83 -16.84
C ARG A 192 10.33 -16.31 -18.26
N GLY A 193 9.89 -15.43 -19.17
CA GLY A 193 9.40 -15.84 -20.49
C GLY A 193 8.05 -16.57 -20.44
N SER A 194 7.32 -16.42 -19.34
CA SER A 194 5.97 -16.95 -19.20
C SER A 194 4.96 -15.95 -19.77
N GLY A 195 4.02 -16.41 -20.60
CA GLY A 195 2.93 -15.56 -21.09
C GLY A 195 2.09 -14.97 -19.95
N THR A 196 1.67 -13.71 -20.11
CA THR A 196 0.65 -13.06 -19.25
C THR A 196 -0.74 -13.29 -19.85
N ASN A 197 -1.59 -14.11 -19.22
CA ASN A 197 -2.96 -14.45 -19.68
C ASN A 197 -4.03 -13.51 -19.05
N PRO A 198 -5.26 -13.35 -19.61
CA PRO A 198 -5.57 -12.50 -20.76
C PRO A 198 -6.59 -11.37 -20.46
N TYR A 199 -6.77 -10.50 -21.45
CA TYR A 199 -7.74 -9.39 -21.57
C TYR A 199 -7.45 -8.04 -20.87
N ILE A 200 -7.38 -7.95 -19.54
CA ILE A 200 -7.14 -6.63 -18.89
C ILE A 200 -5.63 -6.31 -18.83
N LEU A 201 -4.79 -7.33 -18.66
CA LEU A 201 -3.33 -7.19 -18.65
C LEU A 201 -2.74 -6.97 -20.05
N SER A 202 -3.39 -7.43 -21.13
CA SER A 202 -2.82 -7.31 -22.48
C SER A 202 -2.77 -5.87 -22.96
N ARG A 203 -3.84 -5.08 -22.76
CA ARG A 203 -3.86 -3.65 -23.13
C ARG A 203 -2.89 -2.83 -22.29
N TYR A 204 -2.85 -3.07 -20.97
CA TYR A 204 -1.93 -2.40 -20.07
C TYR A 204 -0.46 -2.72 -20.40
N THR A 205 -0.15 -3.99 -20.66
CA THR A 205 1.18 -4.45 -21.06
C THR A 205 1.56 -3.90 -22.43
N ALA A 206 0.64 -3.91 -23.41
CA ALA A 206 0.88 -3.35 -24.74
C ALA A 206 1.16 -1.85 -24.68
N ALA A 207 0.45 -1.09 -23.86
CA ALA A 207 0.73 0.34 -23.63
C ALA A 207 2.13 0.54 -23.00
N LEU A 208 2.51 -0.30 -22.03
CA LEU A 208 3.82 -0.22 -21.38
C LEU A 208 4.99 -0.73 -22.23
N VAL A 209 4.78 -1.68 -23.15
CA VAL A 209 5.83 -2.15 -24.06
C VAL A 209 5.94 -1.23 -25.27
N GLY A 210 4.80 -0.76 -25.77
CA GLY A 210 4.67 0.14 -26.91
C GLY A 210 5.05 1.59 -26.60
N ASN A 211 5.14 2.00 -25.33
CA ASN A 211 5.58 3.35 -25.00
C ASN A 211 7.01 3.58 -25.51
N ARG A 212 7.24 4.81 -25.98
CA ARG A 212 8.56 5.30 -26.40
C ARG A 212 9.17 6.25 -25.38
N PHE A 213 8.70 6.22 -24.13
CA PHE A 213 9.20 7.08 -23.06
C PHE A 213 10.68 6.88 -22.80
N HIS A 214 11.24 5.73 -23.20
CA HIS A 214 12.66 5.46 -23.09
C HIS A 214 13.56 6.42 -23.87
N PHE A 215 13.06 7.11 -24.90
CA PHE A 215 13.82 8.17 -25.57
C PHE A 215 13.79 9.53 -24.83
N ALA A 216 12.93 9.67 -23.82
CA ALA A 216 12.82 10.91 -23.06
C ALA A 216 13.82 10.91 -21.89
N PRO A 217 14.55 12.02 -21.65
CA PRO A 217 15.46 12.14 -20.50
C PRO A 217 14.79 11.88 -19.14
N MET A 218 13.48 12.14 -19.05
CA MET A 218 12.69 11.98 -17.82
C MET A 218 11.72 10.78 -17.89
N ARG A 219 12.11 9.71 -18.57
CA ARG A 219 11.31 8.46 -18.72
C ARG A 219 10.67 8.01 -17.41
N HIS A 220 11.43 8.02 -16.32
CA HIS A 220 10.99 7.51 -15.02
C HIS A 220 9.76 8.25 -14.48
N LEU A 221 9.66 9.56 -14.75
CA LEU A 221 8.50 10.37 -14.37
C LEU A 221 7.30 10.13 -15.29
N LEU A 222 7.54 9.92 -16.59
CA LEU A 222 6.47 9.59 -17.55
C LEU A 222 5.84 8.23 -17.21
N LEU A 223 6.68 7.23 -16.91
CA LEU A 223 6.21 5.94 -16.41
C LEU A 223 5.49 6.11 -15.07
N ALA A 224 6.00 6.93 -14.14
CA ALA A 224 5.34 7.17 -12.86
C ALA A 224 3.93 7.76 -13.04
N ALA A 225 3.77 8.73 -13.95
CA ALA A 225 2.47 9.33 -14.28
C ALA A 225 1.47 8.30 -14.81
N LEU A 226 1.90 7.35 -15.66
CA LEU A 226 1.03 6.28 -16.17
C LEU A 226 0.50 5.36 -15.07
N HIS A 227 1.20 5.27 -13.94
CA HIS A 227 0.79 4.49 -12.78
C HIS A 227 -0.04 5.31 -11.75
N CYS A 228 -0.43 6.54 -12.09
CA CYS A 228 -1.22 7.42 -11.23
C CYS A 228 -2.71 7.49 -11.60
N GLY A 229 -3.54 7.91 -10.64
CA GLY A 229 -5.00 8.04 -10.74
C GLY A 229 -5.52 9.00 -11.81
N ASP A 230 -4.68 9.90 -12.31
CA ASP A 230 -5.04 10.86 -13.37
C ASP A 230 -4.71 10.28 -14.75
N VAL A 231 -5.56 9.36 -15.22
CA VAL A 231 -5.41 8.67 -16.52
C VAL A 231 -5.32 9.67 -17.67
N SER A 232 -6.06 10.78 -17.55
CA SER A 232 -6.11 11.84 -18.56
C SER A 232 -4.75 12.52 -18.79
N LEU A 233 -3.85 12.54 -17.79
CA LEU A 233 -2.49 13.06 -17.96
C LEU A 233 -1.59 12.05 -18.69
N ALA A 234 -1.69 10.76 -18.39
CA ALA A 234 -0.90 9.72 -19.06
C ALA A 234 -1.24 9.68 -20.55
N GLU A 235 -2.54 9.73 -20.87
CA GLU A 235 -3.04 9.82 -22.24
C GLU A 235 -2.62 11.13 -22.92
N ARG A 236 -2.73 12.28 -22.23
CA ARG A 236 -2.23 13.56 -22.75
C ARG A 236 -0.73 13.53 -22.98
N MET A 237 0.08 12.91 -22.11
CA MET A 237 1.54 12.83 -22.29
C MET A 237 1.90 11.92 -23.46
N GLU A 238 1.24 10.78 -23.63
CA GLU A 238 1.40 9.92 -24.81
C GLU A 238 1.05 10.66 -26.12
N GLN A 239 -0.01 11.48 -26.10
CA GLN A 239 -0.42 12.35 -27.20
C GLN A 239 0.56 13.53 -27.44
N ILE A 240 1.00 14.20 -26.39
CA ILE A 240 1.90 15.38 -26.41
C ILE A 240 3.27 15.01 -27.00
N PHE A 241 3.81 13.86 -26.61
CA PHE A 241 5.09 13.40 -27.16
C PHE A 241 4.96 12.70 -28.52
N ARG A 242 3.74 12.58 -29.07
CA ARG A 242 3.44 11.94 -30.37
C ARG A 242 4.31 10.71 -30.64
N PHE A 243 4.37 9.80 -29.67
CA PHE A 243 5.01 8.52 -29.83
C PHE A 243 4.13 7.58 -30.68
N THR A 244 3.73 8.03 -31.88
CA THR A 244 2.83 7.30 -32.76
C THR A 244 3.55 6.09 -33.35
N ALA A 245 3.30 4.94 -32.77
CA ALA A 245 3.31 3.66 -33.46
C ALA A 245 1.98 2.97 -33.16
N ARG A 246 0.91 3.41 -33.81
CA ARG A 246 -0.23 2.51 -34.00
C ARG A 246 0.21 1.45 -35.03
N PRO A 247 0.01 0.14 -34.77
CA PRO A 247 -0.06 -0.80 -35.87
C PRO A 247 -1.22 -0.39 -36.77
N VAL A 248 -0.98 -0.46 -38.08
CA VAL A 248 -1.86 0.02 -39.14
C VAL A 248 -3.24 -0.63 -39.05
N ARG A 249 -4.28 0.17 -38.76
CA ARG A 249 -5.63 0.20 -39.39
C ARG A 249 -6.63 0.88 -38.46
N GLU A 250 -6.86 2.17 -38.71
CA GLU A 250 -8.18 2.83 -38.79
C GLU A 250 -7.95 4.35 -38.86
N ALA A 251 -8.52 4.96 -39.90
CA ALA A 251 -8.35 6.35 -40.23
C ALA A 251 -9.08 7.23 -39.20
N VAL A 252 -8.34 7.78 -38.23
CA VAL A 252 -8.81 8.88 -37.40
C VAL A 252 -8.26 10.18 -37.98
N LYS A 253 -9.18 11.10 -38.29
CA LYS A 253 -8.92 12.42 -38.90
C LYS A 253 -7.79 13.15 -38.17
N ARG A 254 -6.78 13.57 -38.93
CA ARG A 254 -5.60 14.30 -38.45
C ARG A 254 -5.99 15.70 -37.95
N ALA A 255 -5.60 16.06 -36.74
CA ALA A 255 -5.45 17.46 -36.31
C ALA A 255 -4.05 17.99 -36.70
N PRO A 256 -3.86 19.31 -36.87
CA PRO A 256 -2.67 19.88 -37.50
C PRO A 256 -1.39 19.63 -36.71
N ARG A 257 -0.26 19.66 -37.42
CA ARG A 257 1.08 19.45 -36.88
C ARG A 257 1.54 20.68 -36.08
N GLY A 258 1.40 20.63 -34.75
CA GLY A 258 2.20 21.48 -33.86
C GLY A 258 3.61 20.90 -33.65
N SER A 259 4.60 21.78 -33.50
CA SER A 259 6.00 21.48 -33.15
C SER A 259 6.11 20.62 -31.88
N PRO A 260 7.15 19.78 -31.74
CA PRO A 260 7.36 19.01 -30.53
C PRO A 260 7.48 19.95 -29.30
N PRO A 261 6.89 19.59 -28.14
CA PRO A 261 6.93 20.42 -26.95
C PRO A 261 8.37 20.56 -26.45
N ALA A 262 8.73 21.77 -26.01
CA ALA A 262 10.04 22.04 -25.45
C ALA A 262 10.15 21.47 -24.03
N LEU A 263 11.38 21.31 -23.52
CA LEU A 263 11.65 20.86 -22.15
C LEU A 263 10.91 21.72 -21.10
N SER A 264 10.72 23.00 -21.39
CA SER A 264 9.94 23.95 -20.59
C SER A 264 8.47 23.51 -20.42
N ASP A 265 7.88 22.88 -21.42
CA ASP A 265 6.48 22.43 -21.37
C ASP A 265 6.30 21.25 -20.42
N LEU A 266 7.30 20.35 -20.38
CA LEU A 266 7.33 19.24 -19.42
C LEU A 266 7.52 19.77 -17.98
N VAL A 267 8.44 20.69 -17.77
CA VAL A 267 8.67 21.32 -16.46
C VAL A 267 7.42 22.05 -15.99
N ALA A 268 6.75 22.81 -16.88
CA ALA A 268 5.50 23.50 -16.58
C ALA A 268 4.34 22.54 -16.32
N ALA A 269 4.29 21.39 -17.00
CA ALA A 269 3.30 20.35 -16.72
C ALA A 269 3.52 19.71 -15.34
N ILE A 270 4.77 19.38 -14.99
CA ILE A 270 5.13 18.85 -13.66
C ILE A 270 4.82 19.88 -12.57
N ALA A 271 5.19 21.15 -12.76
CA ALA A 271 4.89 22.23 -11.81
C ALA A 271 3.39 22.43 -11.60
N ARG A 272 2.58 22.35 -12.66
CA ARG A 272 1.10 22.42 -12.56
C ARG A 272 0.51 21.25 -11.77
N LEU A 273 1.09 20.05 -11.88
CA LEU A 273 0.67 18.89 -11.09
C LEU A 273 1.03 19.03 -9.62
N SER A 274 2.24 19.53 -9.33
CA SER A 274 2.66 19.87 -7.98
C SER A 274 1.72 20.89 -7.35
N ARG A 275 1.32 21.93 -8.09
CA ARG A 275 0.36 22.94 -7.63
C ARG A 275 -1.03 22.35 -7.36
N ARG A 276 -1.60 21.59 -8.30
CA ARG A 276 -2.89 20.92 -8.09
C ARG A 276 -2.88 19.97 -6.91
N ARG A 277 -1.75 19.30 -6.64
CA ARG A 277 -1.59 18.43 -5.49
C ARG A 277 -1.51 19.21 -4.19
N ILE A 278 -0.80 20.33 -4.16
CA ILE A 278 -0.78 21.26 -3.03
C ILE A 278 -2.20 21.78 -2.77
N ASP A 279 -2.93 22.19 -3.81
CA ASP A 279 -4.30 22.71 -3.67
C ASP A 279 -5.27 21.65 -3.13
N ARG A 280 -5.16 20.39 -3.59
CA ARG A 280 -5.94 19.26 -3.03
C ARG A 280 -5.58 18.99 -1.58
N THR A 281 -4.30 19.07 -1.23
CA THR A 281 -3.82 18.84 0.15
C THR A 281 -4.30 19.95 1.07
N ARG A 282 -4.20 21.20 0.61
CA ARG A 282 -4.77 22.37 1.27
C ARG A 282 -6.27 22.20 1.47
N GLY A 283 -7.03 21.84 0.44
CA GLY A 283 -8.47 21.60 0.57
C GLY A 283 -8.83 20.50 1.58
N ARG A 284 -8.03 19.42 1.68
CA ARG A 284 -8.21 18.39 2.71
C ARG A 284 -7.91 18.91 4.12
N LEU A 285 -6.84 19.70 4.27
CA LEU A 285 -6.50 20.33 5.56
C LEU A 285 -7.56 21.36 5.97
N GLU A 286 -8.08 22.14 5.04
CA GLU A 286 -9.17 23.09 5.25
C GLU A 286 -10.45 22.37 5.71
N ALA A 287 -10.82 21.27 5.05
CA ALA A 287 -11.97 20.45 5.44
C ALA A 287 -11.77 19.79 6.82
N ALA A 288 -10.56 19.30 7.11
CA ALA A 288 -10.20 18.75 8.42
C ALA A 288 -10.27 19.84 9.51
N TRP A 289 -9.76 21.04 9.24
CA TRP A 289 -9.84 22.19 10.14
C TRP A 289 -11.29 22.60 10.41
N GLN A 290 -12.13 22.70 9.37
CA GLN A 290 -13.56 22.98 9.53
C GLN A 290 -14.29 21.88 10.32
N HIS A 291 -13.88 20.62 10.18
CA HIS A 291 -14.40 19.53 10.99
C HIS A 291 -13.97 19.67 12.46
N MET A 292 -12.70 19.99 12.72
CA MET A 292 -12.19 20.22 14.08
C MET A 292 -12.85 21.44 14.73
N GLU A 293 -13.09 22.52 13.99
CA GLU A 293 -13.73 23.73 14.53
C GLU A 293 -15.21 23.50 14.84
N ARG A 294 -15.91 22.71 14.02
CA ARG A 294 -17.26 22.21 14.35
C ARG A 294 -17.24 21.32 15.58
N ALA A 295 -16.32 20.36 15.64
CA ALA A 295 -16.18 19.49 16.80
C ALA A 295 -15.87 20.28 18.08
N ARG A 296 -15.05 21.34 18.00
CA ARG A 296 -14.74 22.25 19.11
C ARG A 296 -15.96 23.03 19.58
N ARG A 297 -16.75 23.57 18.64
CA ARG A 297 -18.02 24.26 18.95
C ARG A 297 -19.06 23.33 19.58
N ASP A 298 -19.15 22.10 19.10
CA ASP A 298 -20.10 21.10 19.60
C ASP A 298 -19.63 20.40 20.88
N TYR A 299 -18.34 20.51 21.22
CA TYR A 299 -17.72 19.80 22.34
C TYR A 299 -18.41 20.09 23.68
N PRO A 300 -18.70 21.35 24.09
CA PRO A 300 -19.36 21.62 25.36
C PRO A 300 -20.74 20.95 25.46
N ALA A 301 -21.54 20.99 24.39
CA ALA A 301 -22.86 20.37 24.37
C ALA A 301 -22.78 18.83 24.44
N LYS A 302 -21.87 18.22 23.66
CA LYS A 302 -21.65 16.76 23.67
C LYS A 302 -21.06 16.28 25.00
N HIS A 303 -20.15 17.04 25.59
CA HIS A 303 -19.55 16.76 26.89
C HIS A 303 -20.59 16.86 28.02
N ALA A 304 -21.43 17.91 28.03
CA ALA A 304 -22.53 18.04 28.98
C ALA A 304 -23.57 16.92 28.83
N ALA A 305 -23.87 16.48 27.59
CA ALA A 305 -24.73 15.33 27.35
C ALA A 305 -24.10 14.01 27.81
N HIS A 306 -22.78 13.86 27.68
CA HIS A 306 -22.04 12.70 28.14
C HIS A 306 -21.99 12.63 29.68
N LEU A 307 -21.67 13.74 30.36
CA LEU A 307 -21.70 13.83 31.82
C LEU A 307 -23.10 13.52 32.38
N ARG A 308 -24.14 14.08 31.76
CA ARG A 308 -25.53 13.76 32.13
C ARG A 308 -25.86 12.28 31.94
N ARG A 309 -25.36 11.64 30.88
CA ARG A 309 -25.51 10.18 30.69
C ARG A 309 -24.77 9.38 31.76
N GLY A 310 -23.54 9.76 32.11
CA GLY A 310 -22.77 9.12 33.17
C GLY A 310 -23.43 9.21 34.54
N GLN A 311 -23.93 10.40 34.90
CA GLN A 311 -24.69 10.63 36.13
C GLN A 311 -25.97 9.77 36.17
N ARG A 312 -26.72 9.72 35.06
CA ARG A 312 -27.91 8.88 34.94
C ARG A 312 -27.60 7.38 35.12
N ALA A 313 -26.52 6.88 34.53
CA ALA A 313 -26.12 5.48 34.65
C ALA A 313 -25.60 5.11 36.05
N ALA A 314 -24.95 6.03 36.76
CA ALA A 314 -24.55 5.84 38.15
C ALA A 314 -25.79 5.79 39.06
N LEU A 315 -26.74 6.70 38.86
CA LEU A 315 -27.97 6.75 39.66
C LEU A 315 -28.86 5.53 39.44
N ALA A 316 -29.03 5.07 38.20
CA ALA A 316 -29.77 3.86 37.88
C ALA A 316 -29.13 2.58 38.48
N ARG A 317 -27.81 2.59 38.74
CA ARG A 317 -27.16 1.52 39.50
C ARG A 317 -27.52 1.61 40.99
N ALA A 318 -27.38 2.78 41.60
CA ALA A 318 -27.72 2.99 43.01
C ALA A 318 -29.18 2.61 43.34
N VAL A 319 -30.14 2.93 42.45
CA VAL A 319 -31.54 2.52 42.63
C VAL A 319 -31.71 1.00 42.56
N ARG A 320 -31.04 0.34 41.60
CA ARG A 320 -31.07 -1.14 41.49
C ARG A 320 -30.45 -1.80 42.70
N ASP A 321 -29.33 -1.27 43.19
CA ASP A 321 -28.60 -1.83 44.34
C ASP A 321 -29.42 -1.67 45.63
N ARG A 322 -30.08 -0.51 45.82
CA ARG A 322 -30.97 -0.27 46.96
C ARG A 322 -32.21 -1.15 46.92
N TYR A 323 -32.83 -1.31 45.75
CA TYR A 323 -33.97 -2.20 45.56
C TYR A 323 -33.59 -3.68 45.76
N ALA A 324 -32.43 -4.11 45.27
CA ALA A 324 -31.90 -5.45 45.51
C ALA A 324 -31.62 -5.70 47.00
N ALA A 325 -31.10 -4.71 47.72
CA ALA A 325 -30.90 -4.77 49.16
C ALA A 325 -32.23 -4.88 49.93
N GLU A 326 -33.25 -4.12 49.53
CA GLU A 326 -34.59 -4.16 50.13
C GLU A 326 -35.33 -5.47 49.86
N ILE A 327 -35.20 -6.06 48.66
CA ILE A 327 -35.72 -7.41 48.36
C ILE A 327 -35.01 -8.47 49.20
N SER A 328 -33.71 -8.31 49.43
CA SER A 328 -32.90 -9.26 50.19
C SER A 328 -33.15 -9.18 51.70
N SER A 329 -33.59 -8.02 52.22
CA SER A 329 -34.09 -7.88 53.59
C SER A 329 -35.56 -8.31 53.66
N ALA A 330 -35.83 -9.49 54.21
CA ALA A 330 -37.11 -10.21 54.18
C ALA A 330 -38.32 -9.53 54.87
N SER A 331 -38.68 -8.30 54.51
CA SER A 331 -39.91 -7.62 54.91
C SER A 331 -40.57 -6.95 53.70
N TRP A 332 -41.18 -7.77 52.83
CA TRP A 332 -41.96 -7.25 51.70
C TRP A 332 -43.27 -6.67 52.24
N SER A 333 -43.25 -5.37 52.59
CA SER A 333 -44.44 -4.62 52.98
C SER A 333 -45.36 -4.41 51.76
N PRO A 334 -46.69 -4.47 51.90
CA PRO A 334 -47.64 -4.08 50.85
C PRO A 334 -47.43 -2.63 50.33
N LEU A 335 -46.73 -1.78 51.10
CA LEU A 335 -46.37 -0.41 50.75
C LEU A 335 -45.01 -0.30 50.01
N ALA A 336 -44.26 -1.40 49.87
CA ALA A 336 -42.97 -1.41 49.18
C ALA A 336 -43.05 -0.98 47.69
N PRO A 337 -44.10 -1.37 46.92
CA PRO A 337 -44.27 -0.88 45.55
C PRO A 337 -44.50 0.64 45.50
N LEU A 338 -45.35 1.16 46.40
CA LEU A 338 -45.65 2.60 46.48
C LEU A 338 -44.39 3.41 46.80
N ARG A 339 -43.62 2.96 47.81
CA ARG A 339 -42.36 3.60 48.19
C ARG A 339 -41.32 3.55 47.07
N GLY A 340 -41.22 2.42 46.37
CA GLY A 340 -40.36 2.28 45.20
C GLY A 340 -40.75 3.22 44.04
N PHE A 341 -42.05 3.43 43.81
CA PHE A 341 -42.52 4.38 42.80
C PHE A 341 -42.35 5.85 43.23
N GLN A 342 -42.55 6.18 44.51
CA GLN A 342 -42.27 7.50 45.06
C GLN A 342 -40.78 7.85 45.00
N ASP A 343 -39.91 6.89 45.34
CA ASP A 343 -38.46 7.02 45.19
C ASP A 343 -38.09 7.24 43.72
N ALA A 344 -38.64 6.44 42.81
CA ALA A 344 -38.43 6.62 41.36
C ALA A 344 -38.84 8.04 40.90
N LEU A 345 -39.99 8.55 41.36
CA LEU A 345 -40.43 9.92 41.07
C LEU A 345 -39.50 10.99 41.68
N PHE A 346 -39.08 10.83 42.93
CA PHE A 346 -38.12 11.72 43.58
C PHE A 346 -36.82 11.81 42.78
N TYR A 347 -36.32 10.68 42.30
CA TYR A 347 -35.11 10.62 41.48
C TYR A 347 -35.31 11.24 40.08
N LEU A 348 -36.49 11.06 39.48
CA LEU A 348 -36.84 11.72 38.22
C LEU A 348 -36.86 13.25 38.36
N LYS A 349 -37.35 13.77 39.49
CA LYS A 349 -37.34 15.20 39.81
C LYS A 349 -35.92 15.74 40.00
N GLN A 350 -35.07 15.03 40.75
CA GLN A 350 -33.65 15.40 40.94
C GLN A 350 -32.86 15.44 39.62
N CYS A 351 -33.21 14.61 38.66
CA CYS A 351 -32.57 14.60 37.34
C CYS A 351 -33.16 15.61 36.34
N GLY A 352 -34.18 16.38 36.74
CA GLY A 352 -34.89 17.32 35.87
C GLY A 352 -35.66 16.64 34.73
N MET A 353 -36.15 15.41 34.96
CA MET A 353 -36.80 14.57 33.95
C MET A 353 -38.25 14.20 34.31
N ALA A 354 -38.69 14.49 35.53
CA ALA A 354 -40.09 14.32 35.93
C ALA A 354 -41.01 15.22 35.09
N ASP A 355 -40.62 16.47 34.88
CA ASP A 355 -41.42 17.47 34.17
C ASP A 355 -40.76 17.83 32.84
N ASP A 356 -41.58 18.09 31.82
CA ASP A 356 -41.07 18.57 30.53
C ASP A 356 -40.36 19.90 30.70
N VAL A 357 -39.35 20.12 29.86
CA VAL A 357 -38.58 21.37 29.75
C VAL A 357 -39.52 22.53 29.39
N LEU A 358 -40.21 23.06 30.39
CA LEU A 358 -40.83 24.37 30.39
C LEU A 358 -40.44 25.01 31.73
N PRO A 359 -39.70 26.13 31.72
CA PRO A 359 -39.38 26.83 32.95
C PRO A 359 -40.69 27.25 33.61
N THR A 360 -40.76 26.98 34.91
CA THR A 360 -41.73 27.44 35.90
C THR A 360 -42.43 28.74 35.49
N ALA A 361 -43.57 28.62 34.83
CA ALA A 361 -44.60 29.63 34.93
C ALA A 361 -45.20 29.46 36.33
N ALA A 362 -44.96 30.44 37.19
CA ALA A 362 -45.36 30.45 38.58
C ALA A 362 -46.86 30.10 38.73
N GLY A 363 -47.17 29.07 39.53
CA GLY A 363 -48.54 28.82 40.02
C GLY A 363 -49.21 27.50 39.61
N ARG A 364 -48.53 26.55 38.96
CA ARG A 364 -49.09 25.18 38.79
C ARG A 364 -48.75 24.28 39.98
N THR A 365 -49.78 23.63 40.54
CA THR A 365 -49.68 22.50 41.46
C THR A 365 -48.88 21.35 40.83
N ASP A 366 -48.16 20.59 41.68
CA ASP A 366 -47.28 19.52 41.25
C ASP A 366 -48.08 18.45 40.49
N PRO A 367 -47.76 18.14 39.22
CA PRO A 367 -48.57 17.26 38.37
C PRO A 367 -48.59 15.79 38.81
N TRP A 368 -47.90 15.48 39.92
CA TRP A 368 -47.85 14.17 40.53
C TRP A 368 -48.60 14.09 41.86
N GLU A 369 -49.02 15.23 42.43
CA GLU A 369 -49.60 15.34 43.76
C GLU A 369 -50.86 14.49 43.94
N ASP A 370 -51.70 14.40 42.90
CA ASP A 370 -52.93 13.60 42.85
C ASP A 370 -52.70 12.07 42.83
N CYS A 371 -51.47 11.62 42.60
CA CYS A 371 -51.15 10.19 42.50
C CYS A 371 -50.05 9.72 43.45
N LEU A 372 -49.55 10.58 44.35
CA LEU A 372 -48.45 10.23 45.27
C LEU A 372 -48.82 9.11 46.25
N GLU A 373 -50.09 8.97 46.61
CA GLU A 373 -50.56 7.98 47.60
C GLU A 373 -51.17 6.72 46.94
N ASP A 374 -51.30 6.69 45.62
CA ASP A 374 -51.89 5.59 44.85
C ASP A 374 -50.81 4.89 44.00
N ALA A 375 -50.48 3.65 44.37
CA ALA A 375 -49.44 2.88 43.71
C ALA A 375 -49.76 2.54 42.24
N GLU A 376 -51.03 2.31 41.89
CA GLU A 376 -51.42 1.98 40.52
C GLU A 376 -51.43 3.23 39.64
N ALA A 377 -51.98 4.34 40.15
CA ALA A 377 -51.99 5.61 39.43
C ALA A 377 -50.56 6.13 39.20
N LEU A 378 -49.70 6.04 40.22
CA LEU A 378 -48.29 6.43 40.13
C LEU A 378 -47.54 5.54 39.14
N ARG A 379 -47.75 4.22 39.20
CA ARG A 379 -47.15 3.25 38.25
C ARG A 379 -47.57 3.53 36.81
N ALA A 380 -48.86 3.78 36.56
CA ALA A 380 -49.37 4.05 35.22
C ALA A 380 -48.79 5.35 34.65
N ARG A 381 -48.71 6.40 35.47
CA ARG A 381 -48.19 7.71 35.05
C ARG A 381 -46.67 7.66 34.83
N LEU A 382 -45.93 6.96 35.69
CA LEU A 382 -44.51 6.66 35.49
C LEU A 382 -44.28 5.83 34.21
N ALA A 383 -45.08 4.80 33.95
CA ALA A 383 -44.97 3.99 32.74
C ALA A 383 -45.20 4.81 31.45
N LYS A 384 -46.17 5.73 31.47
CA LYS A 384 -46.40 6.68 30.37
C LYS A 384 -45.19 7.60 30.18
N ARG A 385 -44.56 8.06 31.27
CA ARG A 385 -43.36 8.90 31.22
C ARG A 385 -42.14 8.17 30.66
N PHE A 386 -41.91 6.92 31.08
CA PHE A 386 -40.83 6.08 30.56
C PHE A 386 -41.00 5.75 29.07
N ASN A 387 -42.23 5.74 28.56
CA ASN A 387 -42.49 5.54 27.13
C ASN A 387 -42.26 6.78 26.25
N HIS A 388 -42.02 7.96 26.83
CA HIS A 388 -41.74 9.18 26.06
C HIS A 388 -40.39 9.08 25.32
N SER A 389 -40.28 9.64 24.12
CA SER A 389 -39.09 9.52 23.25
C SER A 389 -37.81 10.05 23.90
N ALA A 390 -37.90 11.06 24.75
CA ALA A 390 -36.78 11.60 25.53
C ALA A 390 -36.28 10.62 26.62
N PHE A 391 -37.12 9.70 27.10
CA PHE A 391 -36.77 8.63 28.04
C PHE A 391 -36.21 7.38 27.34
N ARG A 392 -36.70 7.08 26.13
CA ARG A 392 -36.24 5.94 25.32
C ARG A 392 -34.77 6.00 24.89
N ILE A 393 -34.09 7.14 25.05
CA ILE A 393 -32.68 7.31 24.63
C ILE A 393 -31.68 7.01 25.78
N VAL A 394 -32.14 6.52 26.95
CA VAL A 394 -31.24 6.32 28.13
C VAL A 394 -31.28 4.92 28.76
N LEU A 395 -32.01 3.97 28.20
CA LEU A 395 -31.92 2.57 28.63
C LEU A 395 -31.81 1.68 27.39
N ASP A 396 -30.59 1.29 27.03
CA ASP A 396 -30.34 0.12 26.19
C ASP A 396 -30.78 -1.13 26.97
N LEU A 397 -32.10 -1.33 27.08
CA LEU A 397 -32.66 -2.64 27.36
C LEU A 397 -32.98 -3.27 26.00
N PRO A 398 -32.43 -4.45 25.70
CA PRO A 398 -32.65 -5.11 24.43
C PRO A 398 -34.14 -5.43 24.29
N VAL A 399 -34.79 -4.83 23.29
CA VAL A 399 -36.00 -5.40 22.73
C VAL A 399 -35.57 -6.65 21.98
N HIS A 400 -35.53 -7.79 22.67
CA HIS A 400 -35.72 -9.05 21.97
C HIS A 400 -37.09 -8.98 21.30
N ALA A 401 -37.12 -8.86 19.98
CA ALA A 401 -37.60 -9.93 19.10
C ALA A 401 -37.87 -9.38 17.68
N PHE A 402 -37.15 -9.96 16.70
CA PHE A 402 -37.45 -10.08 15.26
C PHE A 402 -37.53 -8.78 14.41
N SER A 403 -36.87 -8.60 13.27
CA SER A 403 -36.09 -9.50 12.42
C SER A 403 -35.26 -8.70 11.38
N PHE A 404 -34.11 -9.28 10.99
CA PHE A 404 -33.28 -9.12 9.77
C PHE A 404 -32.42 -7.84 9.50
N ASP A 405 -31.15 -7.90 9.97
CA ASP A 405 -29.83 -7.95 9.26
C ASP A 405 -29.60 -7.10 7.97
N PRO A 406 -28.36 -6.66 7.59
CA PRO A 406 -27.04 -7.15 7.99
C PRO A 406 -25.89 -6.09 8.06
N PHE A 407 -25.34 -5.79 9.24
CA PHE A 407 -24.04 -5.10 9.33
C PHE A 407 -23.13 -5.57 10.48
N GLU A 408 -23.51 -6.60 11.23
CA GLU A 408 -22.71 -7.15 12.35
C GLU A 408 -22.13 -8.54 12.06
N ARG A 409 -21.31 -8.66 11.00
CA ARG A 409 -20.37 -9.79 10.87
C ARG A 409 -18.92 -9.46 11.16
N GLU A 410 -18.54 -8.18 11.26
CA GLU A 410 -17.13 -7.82 11.41
C GLU A 410 -16.69 -7.66 12.88
N SER A 411 -17.59 -7.35 13.82
CA SER A 411 -17.25 -7.19 15.25
C SER A 411 -17.11 -8.52 16.01
N SER A 412 -17.79 -9.58 15.60
CA SER A 412 -17.82 -10.87 16.32
C SER A 412 -16.53 -11.71 16.14
N ARG A 413 -15.70 -11.40 15.15
CA ARG A 413 -14.39 -12.05 14.95
C ARG A 413 -13.29 -11.47 15.85
N SER A 414 -13.36 -10.18 16.18
CA SER A 414 -12.36 -9.53 17.03
C SER A 414 -12.48 -9.89 18.51
N ILE A 415 -13.70 -10.16 18.99
CA ILE A 415 -13.94 -10.51 20.40
C ILE A 415 -13.62 -11.99 20.67
N SER A 416 -13.91 -12.89 19.72
CA SER A 416 -13.58 -14.32 19.85
C SER A 416 -12.07 -14.60 19.86
N ALA A 417 -11.26 -13.77 19.18
CA ALA A 417 -9.80 -13.90 19.17
C ALA A 417 -9.13 -13.44 20.48
N MET A 418 -9.72 -12.47 21.20
CA MET A 418 -9.20 -12.01 22.50
C MET A 418 -9.56 -12.99 23.64
N ALA A 419 -10.70 -13.69 23.55
CA ALA A 419 -11.10 -14.68 24.55
C ALA A 419 -10.25 -15.98 24.51
N ALA A 420 -9.76 -16.39 23.32
CA ALA A 420 -8.90 -17.56 23.18
C ALA A 420 -7.49 -17.36 23.80
N SER A 421 -6.91 -16.16 23.67
CA SER A 421 -5.59 -15.85 24.27
C SER A 421 -5.61 -15.79 25.80
N ASN A 422 -6.71 -15.36 26.41
CA ASN A 422 -6.81 -15.28 27.87
C ASN A 422 -7.09 -16.64 28.53
N SER A 423 -7.71 -17.58 27.80
CA SER A 423 -8.01 -18.93 28.30
C SER A 423 -6.76 -19.84 28.32
N ALA A 424 -5.83 -19.64 27.38
CA ALA A 424 -4.56 -20.39 27.33
C ALA A 424 -3.58 -20.00 28.46
N ASN A 425 -3.58 -18.73 28.87
CA ASN A 425 -2.70 -18.22 29.94
C ASN A 425 -3.17 -18.56 31.37
N LEU A 426 -4.45 -18.89 31.57
CA LEU A 426 -4.99 -19.31 32.86
C LEU A 426 -4.86 -20.82 33.11
N SER A 427 -4.65 -21.61 32.06
CA SER A 427 -4.54 -23.07 32.13
C SER A 427 -3.12 -23.56 32.49
N SER A 428 -2.09 -22.72 32.39
CA SER A 428 -0.70 -23.04 32.74
C SER A 428 -0.33 -22.73 34.20
N ALA A 429 -1.24 -22.13 34.98
CA ALA A 429 -0.96 -21.65 36.34
C ALA A 429 -1.49 -22.56 37.48
N ARG A 430 -2.05 -23.74 37.18
CA ARG A 430 -2.46 -24.73 38.21
C ARG A 430 -1.76 -26.07 37.98
N GLY A 431 -0.59 -26.23 38.59
CA GLY A 431 0.08 -27.53 38.77
C GLY A 431 -0.55 -28.37 39.89
N PRO A 432 -0.30 -29.69 39.94
CA PRO A 432 -1.04 -30.63 40.79
C PRO A 432 -0.34 -30.91 42.13
N GLY A 433 -1.11 -31.03 43.20
CA GLY A 433 -0.72 -31.64 44.48
C GLY A 433 -2.00 -32.01 45.23
N SER A 434 -2.44 -33.27 45.31
CA SER A 434 -1.88 -34.47 45.96
C SER A 434 -2.50 -34.71 47.34
N SER A 435 -3.24 -35.84 47.44
CA SER A 435 -3.47 -36.70 48.63
C SER A 435 -4.37 -36.13 49.75
N SER A 436 -5.19 -36.86 50.51
CA SER A 436 -5.25 -38.29 50.88
C SER A 436 -6.53 -38.57 51.72
N GLY A 437 -6.90 -39.86 51.88
CA GLY A 437 -7.73 -40.38 53.00
C GLY A 437 -9.18 -40.75 52.62
N ALA A 438 -9.54 -42.04 52.48
CA ALA A 438 -9.93 -43.00 53.54
C ALA A 438 -11.34 -42.69 54.10
N ASP A 439 -12.32 -43.58 54.29
CA ASP A 439 -12.42 -45.04 54.28
C ASP A 439 -13.90 -45.44 54.10
N THR A 440 -14.13 -46.75 53.89
CA THR A 440 -15.38 -47.56 53.91
C THR A 440 -16.08 -47.85 52.59
#